data_AF-X1GZ82-F1
#
_entry.id   AF-X1GZ82-F1
#
_cell.length_a   1.000
_cell.length_b   1.000
_cell.length_c   1.000
_cell.angle_alpha   90.00
_cell.angle_beta   90.00
_cell.angle_gamma   90.00
#
_symmetry.space_group_name_H-M   'P 1'
#
loop_
_entity.id
_entity.type
_entity.pdbx_description
1 polymer ?
#
loop_
_entity_poly.entity_id
_entity_poly.type
_entity_poly.pdbx_seq_one_letter_code
_entity_poly.pdbx_strand_id
1 'polypeptide(L)'
;MKTPEQLAEVALKAKKLDSVKHIVLTTGSDRPPGKEIGYLSRCASAIKEATGLPIHAQFLPPSEPDRIFELKEAGVDTVGVHIDSFDFEILSRVAPIKASIALNRYEETWKMAVDLFGPNQVSSFLLVGLGEKANSVIWGSEFLADLGVYPLIVPLRPIPRSLMEDSIPPDP
;
A
#
# COMPACT_ATOMS: atom_id res chain seq x y z
N MET A 1 -17.90 -9.83 -0.10
CA MET A 1 -16.49 -9.70 0.36
C MET A 1 -15.88 -11.09 0.35
N LYS A 2 -14.62 -11.26 -0.05
CA LYS A 2 -13.97 -12.59 -0.04
C LYS A 2 -13.68 -13.00 1.41
N THR A 3 -13.85 -14.25 1.80
CA THR A 3 -13.52 -14.68 3.18
C THR A 3 -12.03 -14.97 3.32
N PRO A 4 -11.44 -14.93 4.53
CA PRO A 4 -10.06 -15.35 4.77
C PRO A 4 -9.75 -16.75 4.22
N GLU A 5 -10.68 -17.70 4.36
CA GLU A 5 -10.53 -19.09 3.90
C GLU A 5 -10.48 -19.17 2.38
N GLN A 6 -11.31 -18.38 1.68
CA GLN A 6 -11.26 -18.27 0.22
C GLN A 6 -9.91 -17.75 -0.28
N LEU A 7 -9.34 -16.75 0.42
CA LEU A 7 -8.03 -16.21 0.07
C LEU A 7 -6.91 -17.22 0.35
N ALA A 8 -6.97 -17.94 1.48
CA ALA A 8 -6.03 -18.99 1.81
C ALA A 8 -6.07 -20.16 0.81
N GLU A 9 -7.26 -20.56 0.36
CA GLU A 9 -7.45 -21.59 -0.66
C GLU A 9 -6.75 -21.20 -1.97
N VAL A 10 -6.98 -19.97 -2.45
CA VAL A 10 -6.38 -19.47 -3.69
C VAL A 10 -4.86 -19.34 -3.53
N ALA A 11 -4.37 -18.82 -2.41
CA ALA A 11 -2.93 -18.69 -2.15
C ALA A 11 -2.23 -20.06 -2.12
N LEU A 12 -2.86 -21.08 -1.52
CA LEU A 12 -2.34 -22.44 -1.49
C LEU A 12 -2.29 -23.07 -2.89
N LYS A 13 -3.32 -22.85 -3.71
CA LYS A 13 -3.33 -23.30 -5.11
C LYS A 13 -2.24 -22.60 -5.92
N ALA A 14 -2.11 -21.28 -5.81
CA ALA A 14 -1.06 -20.52 -6.48
C ALA A 14 0.35 -20.98 -6.07
N LYS A 15 0.56 -21.31 -4.78
CA LYS A 15 1.83 -21.89 -4.31
C LYS A 15 2.13 -23.23 -4.99
N LYS A 16 1.13 -24.11 -5.06
CA LYS A 16 1.28 -25.48 -5.59
C LYS A 16 1.41 -25.53 -7.12
N LEU A 17 0.65 -24.70 -7.82
CA LEU A 17 0.51 -24.77 -9.27
C LEU A 17 1.43 -23.78 -10.00
N ASP A 18 1.59 -22.57 -9.45
CA ASP A 18 2.29 -21.47 -10.12
C ASP A 18 3.64 -21.13 -9.44
N SER A 19 3.99 -21.83 -8.36
CA SER A 19 5.24 -21.65 -7.61
C SER A 19 5.49 -20.22 -7.11
N VAL A 20 4.41 -19.48 -6.80
CA VAL A 20 4.51 -18.12 -6.25
C VAL A 20 5.34 -18.11 -4.96
N LYS A 21 6.09 -17.02 -4.76
CA LYS A 21 7.07 -16.89 -3.66
C LYS A 21 6.63 -15.96 -2.54
N HIS A 22 5.63 -15.13 -2.79
CA HIS A 22 5.08 -14.19 -1.82
C HIS A 22 3.63 -13.86 -2.19
N ILE A 23 2.91 -13.26 -1.25
CA ILE A 23 1.54 -12.80 -1.43
C ILE A 23 1.50 -11.30 -1.20
N VAL A 24 0.76 -10.58 -2.06
CA VAL A 24 0.41 -9.18 -1.85
C VAL A 24 -1.08 -9.10 -1.54
N LEU A 25 -1.41 -8.59 -0.35
CA LEU A 25 -2.78 -8.28 0.06
C LEU A 25 -3.01 -6.79 0.00
N THR A 26 -4.05 -6.39 -0.73
CA THR A 26 -4.45 -4.98 -0.81
C THR A 26 -5.91 -4.87 -0.41
N THR A 27 -6.24 -3.77 0.26
CA THR A 27 -7.62 -3.42 0.56
C THR A 27 -7.91 -2.02 0.08
N GLY A 28 -9.12 -1.83 -0.45
CA GLY A 28 -9.70 -0.49 -0.54
C GLY A 28 -10.20 -0.03 0.83
N SER A 29 -10.76 1.16 0.87
CA SER A 29 -11.49 1.66 2.04
C SER A 29 -12.83 0.96 2.18
N ASP A 30 -13.16 0.53 3.40
CA ASP A 30 -14.47 -0.04 3.75
C ASP A 30 -15.49 1.08 4.00
N ARG A 31 -16.77 0.71 4.06
CA ARG A 31 -17.87 1.62 4.43
C ARG A 31 -18.72 0.97 5.54
N PRO A 32 -18.64 1.45 6.80
CA PRO A 32 -17.82 2.56 7.29
C PRO A 32 -16.32 2.21 7.37
N PRO A 33 -15.43 3.21 7.32
CA PRO A 33 -14.00 3.00 7.47
C PRO A 33 -13.64 2.50 8.87
N GLY A 34 -12.48 1.85 9.01
CA GLY A 34 -11.93 1.38 10.28
C GLY A 34 -11.99 -0.14 10.47
N LYS A 35 -12.30 -0.93 9.45
CA LYS A 35 -12.29 -2.40 9.51
C LYS A 35 -11.20 -3.04 8.67
N GLU A 36 -10.51 -2.24 7.87
CA GLU A 36 -9.56 -2.63 6.85
C GLU A 36 -8.39 -3.41 7.46
N ILE A 37 -7.77 -2.87 8.51
CA ILE A 37 -6.64 -3.51 9.19
C ILE A 37 -7.05 -4.86 9.76
N GLY A 38 -8.11 -4.91 10.56
CA GLY A 38 -8.55 -6.18 11.15
C GLY A 38 -8.97 -7.22 10.10
N TYR A 39 -9.54 -6.79 8.97
CA TYR A 39 -9.83 -7.71 7.85
C TYR A 39 -8.54 -8.22 7.20
N LEU A 40 -7.59 -7.34 6.89
CA LEU A 40 -6.27 -7.71 6.38
C LEU A 40 -5.55 -8.67 7.32
N SER A 41 -5.57 -8.43 8.64
CA SER A 41 -4.96 -9.30 9.65
C SER A 41 -5.56 -10.71 9.63
N ARG A 42 -6.90 -10.84 9.60
CA ARG A 42 -7.55 -12.16 9.50
C ARG A 42 -7.18 -12.89 8.20
N CYS A 43 -7.14 -12.16 7.09
CA CYS A 43 -6.74 -12.73 5.79
C CYS A 43 -5.26 -13.15 5.77
N ALA A 44 -4.37 -12.31 6.30
CA ALA A 44 -2.94 -12.59 6.39
C ALA A 44 -2.68 -13.82 7.25
N SER A 45 -3.31 -13.92 8.42
CA SER A 45 -3.16 -15.08 9.31
C SER A 45 -3.58 -16.39 8.63
N ALA A 46 -4.76 -16.42 8.01
CA ALA A 46 -5.25 -17.61 7.29
C ALA A 46 -4.33 -18.01 6.12
N ILE A 47 -3.82 -17.04 5.36
CA ILE A 47 -2.87 -17.30 4.27
C ILE A 47 -1.53 -17.79 4.81
N LYS A 48 -1.02 -17.17 5.88
CA LYS A 48 0.26 -17.53 6.49
C LYS A 48 0.21 -18.95 7.03
N GLU A 49 -0.87 -19.32 7.73
CA GLU A 49 -1.09 -20.67 8.25
C GLU A 49 -1.15 -21.69 7.11
N ALA A 50 -1.92 -21.42 6.06
CA ALA A 50 -2.10 -22.36 4.95
C ALA A 50 -0.84 -22.53 4.07
N THR A 51 -0.03 -21.47 3.94
CA THR A 51 1.02 -21.41 2.90
C THR A 51 2.44 -21.22 3.43
N GLY A 52 2.61 -20.60 4.60
CA GLY A 52 3.91 -20.16 5.11
C GLY A 52 4.64 -19.14 4.23
N LEU A 53 3.98 -18.58 3.21
CA LEU A 53 4.61 -17.62 2.29
C LEU A 53 4.77 -16.24 2.95
N PRO A 54 5.81 -15.47 2.60
CA PRO A 54 5.89 -14.05 2.92
C PRO A 54 4.68 -13.26 2.41
N ILE A 55 4.22 -12.28 3.20
CA ILE A 55 3.03 -11.47 2.96
C ILE A 55 3.42 -9.99 3.00
N HIS A 56 3.07 -9.27 1.95
CA HIS A 56 3.05 -7.82 1.88
C HIS A 56 1.61 -7.32 2.01
N ALA A 57 1.33 -6.40 2.93
CA ALA A 57 -0.01 -5.84 3.12
C ALA A 57 -0.06 -4.33 2.79
N GLN A 58 -1.04 -3.90 2.00
CA GLN A 58 -1.21 -2.51 1.58
C GLN A 58 -2.50 -1.91 2.11
N PHE A 59 -2.40 -0.74 2.74
CA PHE A 59 -3.51 -0.05 3.40
C PHE A 59 -3.29 1.48 3.42
N LEU A 60 -4.38 2.22 3.66
CA LEU A 60 -4.31 3.65 3.96
C LEU A 60 -3.92 3.88 5.42
N PRO A 61 -3.27 5.00 5.77
CA PRO A 61 -2.99 5.35 7.16
C PRO A 61 -4.22 5.16 8.07
N PRO A 62 -4.17 4.26 9.06
CA PRO A 62 -5.30 4.03 9.95
C PRO A 62 -5.55 5.27 10.83
N SER A 63 -6.78 5.44 11.31
CA SER A 63 -7.11 6.49 12.28
C SER A 63 -6.37 6.32 13.61
N GLU A 64 -6.08 5.07 13.96
CA GLU A 64 -5.34 4.65 15.14
C GLU A 64 -4.06 3.93 14.64
N PRO A 65 -2.89 4.58 14.68
CA PRO A 65 -1.64 4.03 14.16
C PRO A 65 -1.27 2.66 14.76
N ASP A 66 -1.52 2.45 16.06
CA ASP A 66 -1.18 1.21 16.78
C ASP A 66 -1.85 -0.04 16.17
N ARG A 67 -2.90 0.12 15.37
CA ARG A 67 -3.54 -1.02 14.70
C ARG A 67 -2.59 -1.75 13.75
N ILE A 68 -1.51 -1.12 13.30
CA ILE A 68 -0.47 -1.76 12.49
C ILE A 68 0.16 -2.96 13.23
N PHE A 69 0.18 -2.97 14.57
CA PHE A 69 0.63 -4.12 15.36
C PHE A 69 -0.18 -5.39 15.05
N GLU A 70 -1.48 -5.26 14.78
CA GLU A 70 -2.35 -6.40 14.40
C GLU A 70 -1.84 -7.12 13.15
N LEU A 71 -1.26 -6.37 12.19
CA LEU A 71 -0.72 -6.94 10.96
C LEU A 71 0.55 -7.75 11.25
N LYS A 72 1.44 -7.23 12.11
CA LYS A 72 2.67 -7.94 12.49
C LYS A 72 2.35 -9.23 13.23
N GLU A 73 1.41 -9.19 14.19
CA GLU A 73 0.94 -10.37 14.91
C GLU A 73 0.28 -11.41 13.99
N ALA A 74 -0.41 -10.95 12.94
CA ALA A 74 -0.98 -11.81 11.90
C ALA A 74 0.05 -12.42 10.94
N GLY A 75 1.34 -12.12 11.11
CA GLY A 75 2.43 -12.66 10.30
C GLY A 75 2.70 -11.88 9.01
N VAL A 76 2.26 -10.62 8.88
CA VAL A 76 2.70 -9.77 7.77
C VAL A 76 4.20 -9.50 7.89
N ASP A 77 4.92 -9.56 6.76
CA ASP A 77 6.37 -9.38 6.72
C ASP A 77 6.76 -7.97 6.28
N THR A 78 6.00 -7.37 5.36
CA THR A 78 6.24 -6.02 4.82
C THR A 78 4.92 -5.28 4.60
N VAL A 79 4.97 -3.95 4.58
CA VAL A 79 3.76 -3.13 4.42
C VAL A 79 3.91 -2.02 3.38
N GLY A 80 2.81 -1.65 2.74
CA GLY A 80 2.73 -0.57 1.78
C GLY A 80 1.70 0.48 2.21
N VAL A 81 2.14 1.71 2.39
CA VAL A 81 1.29 2.85 2.72
C VAL A 81 1.58 3.94 1.69
N HIS A 82 0.72 4.01 0.67
CA HIS A 82 1.03 4.71 -0.57
C HIS A 82 0.38 6.10 -0.64
N ILE A 83 1.20 7.15 -0.68
CA ILE A 83 0.74 8.55 -0.81
C ILE A 83 0.43 8.95 -2.25
N ASP A 84 0.99 8.23 -3.23
CA ASP A 84 0.85 8.42 -4.69
C ASP A 84 1.47 9.70 -5.26
N SER A 85 1.35 10.85 -4.60
CA SER A 85 1.98 12.10 -5.05
C SER A 85 2.25 13.06 -3.90
N PHE A 86 3.43 13.70 -3.92
CA PHE A 86 3.75 14.83 -3.05
C PHE A 86 3.40 16.18 -3.66
N ASP A 87 2.84 16.20 -4.89
CA ASP A 87 2.16 17.36 -5.41
C ASP A 87 0.70 17.34 -4.92
N PHE A 88 0.44 18.03 -3.80
CA PHE A 88 -0.86 18.00 -3.14
C PHE A 88 -2.00 18.59 -3.97
N GLU A 89 -1.70 19.50 -4.90
CA GLU A 89 -2.69 20.00 -5.86
C GLU A 89 -3.16 18.86 -6.77
N ILE A 90 -2.21 18.10 -7.32
CA ILE A 90 -2.48 16.92 -8.14
C ILE A 90 -3.16 15.83 -7.32
N LEU A 91 -2.67 15.54 -6.11
CA LEU A 91 -3.23 14.51 -5.23
C LEU A 91 -4.70 14.82 -4.91
N SER A 92 -5.04 16.09 -4.63
CA SER A 92 -6.41 16.50 -4.33
C SER A 92 -7.38 16.26 -5.50
N ARG A 93 -6.89 16.39 -6.74
CA ARG A 93 -7.67 16.16 -7.95
C ARG A 93 -7.84 14.67 -8.27
N VAL A 94 -6.78 13.88 -8.16
CA VAL A 94 -6.76 12.47 -8.63
C VAL A 94 -7.16 11.47 -7.53
N ALA A 95 -6.89 11.78 -6.26
CA ALA A 95 -7.16 10.92 -5.11
C ALA A 95 -7.61 11.75 -3.89
N PRO A 96 -8.80 12.38 -3.94
CA PRO A 96 -9.27 13.32 -2.91
C PRO A 96 -9.34 12.70 -1.50
N ILE A 97 -9.60 11.39 -1.39
CA ILE A 97 -9.59 10.68 -0.10
C ILE A 97 -8.18 10.57 0.47
N LYS A 98 -7.15 10.39 -0.36
CA LYS A 98 -5.76 10.39 0.09
C LYS A 98 -5.30 11.80 0.45
N ALA A 99 -5.70 12.80 -0.34
CA ALA A 99 -5.39 14.20 -0.07
C ALA A 99 -6.03 14.75 1.21
N SER A 100 -7.18 14.21 1.64
CA SER A 100 -7.81 14.60 2.90
C SER A 100 -7.13 13.99 4.13
N ILE A 101 -6.27 12.98 3.94
CA ILE A 101 -5.40 12.46 4.99
C ILE A 101 -4.17 13.36 5.08
N ALA A 102 -4.00 14.02 6.22
CA ALA A 102 -2.88 14.92 6.44
C ALA A 102 -1.53 14.19 6.34
N LEU A 103 -0.53 14.86 5.76
CA LEU A 103 0.81 14.29 5.56
C LEU A 103 1.44 13.80 6.88
N ASN A 104 1.20 14.50 7.99
CA ASN A 104 1.71 14.07 9.30
C ASN A 104 1.17 12.69 9.71
N ARG A 105 -0.07 12.32 9.32
CA ARG A 105 -0.60 10.98 9.60
C ARG A 105 0.10 9.91 8.77
N TYR A 106 0.44 10.22 7.51
CA TYR A 106 1.29 9.32 6.71
C TYR A 106 2.66 9.16 7.37
N GLU A 107 3.28 10.26 7.78
CA GLU A 107 4.60 10.26 8.42
C GLU A 107 4.62 9.46 9.72
N GLU A 108 3.63 9.67 10.60
CA GLU A 108 3.45 8.89 11.84
C GLU A 108 3.28 7.39 11.54
N THR A 109 2.45 7.05 10.55
CA THR A 109 2.22 5.67 10.11
C THR A 109 3.50 5.03 9.56
N TRP A 110 4.27 5.76 8.74
CA TRP A 110 5.51 5.28 8.16
C TRP A 110 6.58 5.04 9.22
N LYS A 111 6.79 6.00 10.13
CA LYS A 111 7.76 5.86 11.23
C LYS A 111 7.45 4.64 12.09
N MET A 112 6.19 4.50 12.51
CA MET A 112 5.75 3.33 13.29
C MET A 112 5.93 2.01 12.52
N ALA A 113 5.59 2.00 11.23
CA ALA A 113 5.78 0.81 10.40
C ALA A 113 7.27 0.48 10.23
N VAL A 114 8.15 1.47 10.06
CA VAL A 114 9.59 1.25 9.95
C VAL A 114 10.17 0.74 11.26
N ASP A 115 9.73 1.27 12.40
CA ASP A 115 10.12 0.75 13.72
C ASP A 115 9.70 -0.72 13.92
N LEU A 116 8.53 -1.11 13.38
CA LEU A 116 7.96 -2.45 13.57
C LEU A 116 8.45 -3.50 12.55
N PHE A 117 8.57 -3.12 11.28
CA PHE A 117 8.93 -4.02 10.18
C PHE A 117 10.40 -3.90 9.77
N GLY A 118 11.04 -2.77 10.07
CA GLY A 118 12.42 -2.46 9.71
C GLY A 118 12.52 -1.56 8.46
N PRO A 119 13.69 -0.92 8.26
CA PRO A 119 13.94 -0.10 7.07
C PRO A 119 13.88 -0.96 5.82
N ASN A 120 13.38 -0.37 4.72
CA ASN A 120 13.14 -1.03 3.43
C ASN A 120 12.10 -2.18 3.47
N GLN A 121 11.40 -2.40 4.59
CA GLN A 121 10.23 -3.31 4.68
C GLN A 121 8.90 -2.54 4.62
N VAL A 122 8.97 -1.23 4.48
CA VAL A 122 7.84 -0.31 4.30
C VAL A 122 8.01 0.38 2.95
N SER A 123 6.93 0.48 2.16
CA SER A 123 6.97 1.16 0.87
C SER A 123 5.85 2.17 0.68
N SER A 124 6.08 3.15 -0.18
CA SER A 124 5.06 4.09 -0.67
C SER A 124 5.17 4.22 -2.19
N PHE A 125 4.05 4.17 -2.90
CA PHE A 125 4.05 4.46 -4.33
C PHE A 125 4.16 5.97 -4.55
N LEU A 126 4.95 6.35 -5.54
CA LEU A 126 4.97 7.66 -6.17
C LEU A 126 4.63 7.47 -7.65
N LEU A 127 3.45 7.93 -8.04
CA LEU A 127 2.96 7.84 -9.41
C LEU A 127 3.52 8.98 -10.24
N VAL A 128 4.12 8.65 -11.38
CA VAL A 128 4.65 9.61 -12.35
C VAL A 128 3.73 9.72 -13.56
N GLY A 129 3.47 10.94 -14.04
CA GLY A 129 2.56 11.20 -15.16
C GLY A 129 1.13 11.53 -14.76
N LEU A 130 0.90 11.90 -13.50
CA LEU A 130 -0.35 12.49 -13.03
C LEU A 130 -0.47 13.99 -13.35
N GLY A 131 0.61 14.58 -13.88
CA GLY A 131 0.77 16.02 -14.08
C GLY A 131 1.51 16.71 -12.93
N GLU A 132 2.14 15.94 -12.05
CA GLU A 132 3.00 16.40 -10.96
C GLU A 132 4.30 17.04 -11.46
N LYS A 133 4.86 17.92 -10.64
CA LYS A 133 6.18 18.50 -10.89
C LYS A 133 7.26 17.45 -10.63
N ALA A 134 8.26 17.33 -11.52
CA ALA A 134 9.39 16.41 -11.31
C ALA A 134 10.08 16.59 -9.95
N ASN A 135 10.21 17.84 -9.48
CA ASN A 135 10.79 18.12 -8.17
C ASN A 135 9.99 17.55 -6.99
N SER A 136 8.67 17.37 -7.10
CA SER A 136 7.88 16.74 -6.02
C SER A 136 8.16 15.24 -5.92
N VAL A 137 8.42 14.58 -7.06
CA VAL A 137 8.83 13.17 -7.10
C VAL A 137 10.22 12.98 -6.49
N ILE A 138 11.19 13.84 -6.86
CA ILE A 138 12.55 13.80 -6.32
C ILE A 138 12.53 14.02 -4.80
N TRP A 139 11.97 15.16 -4.37
CA TRP A 139 11.90 15.50 -2.95
C TRP A 139 11.13 14.45 -2.15
N GLY A 140 10.01 13.96 -2.69
CA GLY A 140 9.23 12.90 -2.07
C GLY A 140 9.97 11.58 -1.92
N SER A 141 10.81 11.25 -2.90
CA SER A 141 11.66 10.04 -2.85
C SER A 141 12.73 10.16 -1.77
N GLU A 142 13.40 11.32 -1.68
CA GLU A 142 14.39 11.62 -0.63
C GLU A 142 13.74 11.57 0.76
N PHE A 143 12.60 12.26 0.92
CA PHE A 143 11.85 12.29 2.18
C PHE A 143 11.44 10.89 2.65
N LEU A 144 10.93 10.04 1.77
CA LEU A 144 10.58 8.66 2.11
C LEU A 144 11.82 7.82 2.48
N ALA A 145 12.89 7.95 1.69
CA ALA A 145 14.13 7.22 1.92
C ALA A 145 14.78 7.58 3.27
N ASP A 146 14.77 8.86 3.65
CA ASP A 146 15.25 9.35 4.95
C ASP A 146 14.47 8.75 6.13
N LEU A 147 13.19 8.42 5.92
CA LEU A 147 12.35 7.73 6.91
C LEU A 147 12.56 6.20 6.92
N GLY A 148 13.37 5.64 6.02
CA GLY A 148 13.52 4.19 5.84
C GLY A 148 12.39 3.55 5.04
N VAL A 149 11.54 4.34 4.40
CA VAL A 149 10.46 3.89 3.51
C VAL A 149 10.98 3.82 2.07
N TYR A 150 10.79 2.68 1.42
CA TYR A 150 11.22 2.51 0.03
C TYR A 150 10.25 3.24 -0.94
N PRO A 151 10.73 4.25 -1.71
CA PRO A 151 9.91 4.95 -2.68
C PRO A 151 9.78 4.11 -3.97
N LEU A 152 8.59 3.57 -4.21
CA LEU A 152 8.28 2.85 -5.45
C LEU A 152 7.77 3.85 -6.50
N ILE A 153 8.67 4.28 -7.38
CA ILE A 153 8.33 5.14 -8.51
C ILE A 153 7.67 4.30 -9.60
N VAL A 154 6.42 4.62 -9.94
CA VAL A 154 5.60 3.85 -10.88
C VAL A 154 4.94 4.77 -11.90
N PRO A 155 5.00 4.48 -13.21
CA PRO A 155 4.35 5.32 -14.21
C PRO A 155 2.83 5.13 -14.19
N LEU A 156 2.09 6.21 -14.41
CA LEU A 156 0.66 6.16 -14.71
C LEU A 156 0.45 5.25 -15.93
N ARG A 157 -0.44 4.28 -15.76
CA ARG A 157 -0.97 3.46 -16.85
C ARG A 157 -2.46 3.76 -16.99
N PRO A 158 -2.87 4.52 -18.02
CA PRO A 158 -4.28 4.79 -18.30
C PRO A 158 -5.08 3.49 -18.38
N ILE A 159 -6.20 3.45 -17.65
CA ILE A 159 -7.13 2.31 -17.66
C ILE A 159 -8.43 2.78 -18.33
N PRO A 160 -8.99 2.00 -19.27
CA PRO A 160 -10.27 2.32 -19.90
C PRO A 160 -11.36 2.60 -18.86
N ARG A 161 -12.18 3.64 -19.08
CA ARG A 161 -13.26 4.08 -18.18
C ARG A 161 -12.81 4.67 -16.84
N SER A 162 -11.53 5.00 -16.67
CA SER A 162 -11.07 5.84 -15.56
C SER A 162 -11.15 7.32 -15.95
N LEU A 163 -11.11 8.23 -14.97
CA LEU A 163 -11.03 9.67 -15.24
C LEU A 163 -9.79 10.09 -16.04
N MET A 164 -8.81 9.20 -16.16
CA MET A 164 -7.52 9.43 -16.81
C MET A 164 -7.33 8.48 -18.00
N GLU A 165 -8.41 7.96 -18.60
CA GLU A 165 -8.31 6.99 -19.69
C GLU A 165 -7.58 7.53 -20.94
N ASP A 166 -7.71 8.83 -21.20
CA ASP A 166 -7.06 9.52 -22.33
C ASP A 166 -5.71 10.16 -21.95
N SER A 167 -5.20 9.90 -20.75
CA SER A 167 -3.89 10.44 -20.33
C SER A 167 -2.75 9.78 -21.10
N ILE A 168 -1.66 10.50 -21.33
CA ILE A 168 -0.46 9.97 -21.97
C ILE A 168 0.51 9.54 -20.85
N PRO A 169 1.00 8.29 -20.83
CA PRO A 169 2.03 7.85 -19.89
C PRO A 169 3.29 8.73 -20.00
N PRO A 170 4.08 8.86 -18.91
CA PRO A 170 5.35 9.58 -18.97
C PRO A 170 6.34 8.86 -19.91
N ASP A 171 7.27 9.64 -20.49
CA ASP A 171 8.33 9.09 -21.33
C ASP A 171 9.24 8.14 -20.51
N PRO A 172 9.76 7.04 -21.11
CA PRO A 172 10.63 6.06 -20.44
C PRO A 172 11.97 6.61 -19.93
#